data_AF-A0AAD5X4E0-F1
#
_entry.id   AF-A0AAD5X4E0-F1
#
_cell.length_a   1.000
_cell.length_b   1.000
_cell.length_c   1.000
_cell.angle_alpha   90.00
_cell.angle_beta   90.00
_cell.angle_gamma   90.00
#
_symmetry.space_group_name_H-M   'P 1'
#
loop_
_entity.id
_entity.type
_entity.pdbx_description
1 polymer ?
#
loop_
_entity_poly.entity_id
_entity_poly.type
_entity_poly.pdbx_seq_one_letter_code
_entity_poly.pdbx_strand_id
1 'polypeptide(L)'
;MAPPHSELDHRNPVTALYATPEKDQIPELVTAFHKANVKSSINLDKYPSLKHLGRRDLSPYLGTEIIGLDLTQVTEEQVEDLKKLIIERGVLHFRDQEKLGKPELVEFGKKFGPPHIHPTIPAPADAPELIYVHSDPTRQNAAESWHSDVTFEEQPAKYSILKFDVTPEVGGDTAFTDTFAAYDKLSDKLKEILSTLEAEHSGVHVFGKFPLKSADNPINTNVHPVIRSHPVTGRHALYVNGNFTTKIIGLHKKESDFLLNYLYNHIANCVEAQVRVRWTNHSVALWDNTHTQHSAIADFFPALRSGHRYTSYGERPFYKPRPDLGNGNGLYDTPGWKRLLETGERYARTSDPVKEGDSRA
;
A
#
# COMPACT_ATOMS: atom_id res chain seq x y z
N MET A 1 -9.82 36.21 -7.10
CA MET A 1 -9.13 36.04 -5.80
C MET A 1 -9.32 34.59 -5.42
N ALA A 2 -8.23 33.80 -5.40
CA ALA A 2 -8.30 32.41 -4.95
C ALA A 2 -8.61 32.37 -3.45
N PRO A 3 -9.47 31.45 -2.97
CA PRO A 3 -9.76 31.35 -1.54
C PRO A 3 -8.49 30.89 -0.80
N PRO A 4 -8.30 31.31 0.46
CA PRO A 4 -7.15 30.91 1.26
C PRO A 4 -7.19 29.39 1.47
N HIS A 5 -6.05 28.74 1.25
CA HIS A 5 -5.82 27.35 1.63
C HIS A 5 -6.15 27.21 3.12
N SER A 6 -7.22 26.48 3.44
CA SER A 6 -7.50 26.06 4.81
C SER A 6 -6.31 25.26 5.31
N GLU A 7 -5.68 25.72 6.39
CA GLU A 7 -4.73 24.94 7.17
C GLU A 7 -5.42 23.61 7.53
N LEU A 8 -5.03 22.53 6.85
CA LEU A 8 -5.35 21.19 7.29
C LEU A 8 -4.61 21.01 8.62
N ASP A 9 -5.37 20.89 9.70
CA ASP A 9 -4.84 20.56 11.01
C ASP A 9 -4.11 19.21 10.93
N HIS A 10 -2.78 19.25 10.84
CA HIS A 10 -1.90 18.08 10.73
C HIS A 10 -1.82 17.26 12.04
N ARG A 11 -2.71 17.47 13.02
CA ARG A 11 -2.57 16.93 14.40
C ARG A 11 -3.40 15.68 14.74
N ASN A 12 -4.32 15.19 13.90
CA ASN A 12 -4.94 13.84 13.96
C ASN A 12 -6.13 13.77 12.97
N PRO A 13 -6.51 12.62 12.33
CA PRO A 13 -6.59 11.29 12.94
C PRO A 13 -6.31 10.10 11.98
N VAL A 14 -5.17 9.42 12.08
CA VAL A 14 -4.95 8.12 11.37
C VAL A 14 -5.23 6.92 12.28
N THR A 15 -5.43 7.17 13.57
CA THR A 15 -5.55 6.12 14.58
C THR A 15 -6.88 5.37 14.58
N ALA A 16 -7.92 5.93 13.93
CA ALA A 16 -9.23 5.29 13.79
C ALA A 16 -9.34 4.28 12.63
N LEU A 17 -8.26 3.99 11.89
CA LEU A 17 -8.28 3.20 10.65
C LEU A 17 -7.85 1.75 10.78
N TYR A 18 -7.64 1.30 12.01
CA TYR A 18 -7.26 -0.06 12.31
C TYR A 18 -8.48 -0.80 12.81
N ALA A 19 -9.06 -1.63 11.94
CA ALA A 19 -9.64 -2.89 12.40
C ALA A 19 -8.49 -3.61 13.11
N THR A 20 -8.38 -3.48 14.43
CA THR A 20 -7.32 -4.17 15.18
C THR A 20 -7.75 -5.63 15.24
N PRO A 21 -7.09 -6.57 14.53
CA PRO A 21 -7.42 -7.98 14.69
C PRO A 21 -7.13 -8.37 16.15
N GLU A 22 -7.91 -9.28 16.71
CA GLU A 22 -7.64 -9.78 18.05
C GLU A 22 -6.26 -10.44 18.11
N LYS A 23 -5.61 -10.42 19.29
CA LYS A 23 -4.20 -10.81 19.51
C LYS A 23 -3.88 -12.21 18.97
N ASP A 24 -4.85 -13.10 19.00
CA ASP A 24 -4.81 -14.49 18.52
C ASP A 24 -4.94 -14.64 17.00
N GLN A 25 -5.46 -13.63 16.28
CA GLN A 25 -5.62 -13.64 14.81
C GLN A 25 -4.33 -13.21 14.07
N ILE A 26 -3.47 -12.42 14.71
CA ILE A 26 -2.24 -11.86 14.11
C ILE A 26 -1.20 -12.93 13.73
N PRO A 27 -0.88 -13.93 14.57
CA PRO A 27 0.12 -14.95 14.21
C PRO A 27 -0.22 -15.71 12.92
N GLU A 28 -1.50 -15.87 12.57
CA GLU A 28 -1.93 -16.51 11.33
C GLU A 28 -1.75 -15.58 10.11
N LEU A 29 -2.09 -14.28 10.24
CA LEU A 29 -1.87 -13.24 9.21
C LEU A 29 -0.36 -13.00 8.95
N VAL A 30 0.48 -13.32 9.93
CA VAL A 30 1.94 -13.12 9.92
C VAL A 30 2.67 -14.30 9.27
N THR A 31 1.96 -15.35 8.83
CA THR A 31 2.64 -16.57 8.40
C THR A 31 3.53 -16.32 7.19
N ALA A 32 4.82 -16.61 7.36
CA ALA A 32 5.84 -16.38 6.34
C ALA A 32 5.52 -17.13 5.04
N PHE A 33 5.91 -16.53 3.92
CA PHE A 33 5.71 -17.04 2.55
C PHE A 33 6.34 -18.42 2.30
N HIS A 34 7.02 -19.04 3.27
CA HIS A 34 7.72 -20.32 3.14
C HIS A 34 7.71 -21.23 4.37
N LYS A 35 6.74 -21.14 5.30
CA LYS A 35 6.52 -22.31 6.16
C LYS A 35 5.81 -23.36 5.32
N ALA A 36 6.55 -24.41 4.95
CA ALA A 36 6.20 -25.51 4.02
C ALA A 36 4.91 -26.30 4.33
N ASN A 37 4.04 -25.82 5.23
CA ASN A 37 2.81 -26.47 5.68
C ASN A 37 1.59 -25.53 5.72
N VAL A 38 1.64 -24.35 5.09
CA VAL A 38 0.48 -23.44 5.02
C VAL A 38 -0.36 -23.80 3.79
N LYS A 39 -1.63 -24.15 4.01
CA LYS A 39 -2.59 -24.51 2.96
C LYS A 39 -2.59 -23.45 1.85
N SER A 40 -2.48 -23.91 0.61
CA SER A 40 -2.40 -23.13 -0.63
C SER A 40 -3.67 -22.36 -1.02
N SER A 41 -4.72 -22.45 -0.20
CA SER A 41 -6.00 -21.77 -0.39
C SER A 41 -6.39 -21.11 0.92
N ILE A 42 -6.91 -19.89 0.85
CA ILE A 42 -7.39 -19.20 2.03
C ILE A 42 -8.47 -20.05 2.74
N ASN A 43 -8.71 -19.90 4.04
CA ASN A 43 -9.88 -20.48 4.69
C ASN A 43 -10.88 -19.37 5.02
N LEU A 44 -12.01 -19.30 4.29
CA LEU A 44 -13.01 -18.26 4.54
C LEU A 44 -13.76 -18.47 5.85
N ASP A 45 -13.67 -19.65 6.49
CA ASP A 45 -14.23 -19.86 7.83
C ASP A 45 -13.63 -18.93 8.89
N LYS A 46 -12.45 -18.35 8.61
CA LYS A 46 -11.80 -17.33 9.46
C LYS A 46 -12.46 -15.95 9.39
N TYR A 47 -13.33 -15.73 8.40
CA TYR A 47 -14.01 -14.47 8.13
C TYR A 47 -15.53 -14.74 8.18
N PRO A 48 -16.13 -14.76 9.38
CA PRO A 48 -17.49 -15.26 9.57
C PRO A 48 -18.55 -14.59 8.70
N SER A 49 -18.38 -13.31 8.38
CA SER A 49 -19.30 -12.55 7.53
C SER A 49 -19.11 -12.81 6.03
N LEU A 50 -17.96 -13.37 5.64
CA LEU A 50 -17.61 -13.68 4.26
C LEU A 50 -17.70 -15.18 3.94
N LYS A 51 -17.80 -16.06 4.94
CA LYS A 51 -17.76 -17.53 4.78
C LYS A 51 -18.82 -18.10 3.83
N HIS A 52 -19.92 -17.39 3.63
CA HIS A 52 -21.03 -17.81 2.76
C HIS A 52 -20.85 -17.38 1.29
N LEU A 53 -19.85 -16.55 1.01
CA LEU A 53 -19.58 -16.04 -0.33
C LEU A 53 -18.76 -17.05 -1.14
N GLY A 54 -18.87 -16.94 -2.47
CA GLY A 54 -17.99 -17.67 -3.37
C GLY A 54 -16.59 -17.05 -3.39
N ARG A 55 -15.60 -17.82 -3.79
CA ARG A 55 -14.21 -17.35 -3.89
C ARG A 55 -13.43 -18.03 -5.00
N ARG A 56 -12.39 -17.33 -5.48
CA ARG A 56 -11.35 -17.90 -6.33
C ARG A 56 -10.01 -17.26 -6.00
N ASP A 57 -9.10 -18.05 -5.43
CA ASP A 57 -7.75 -17.58 -5.18
C ASP A 57 -7.00 -17.41 -6.51
N LEU A 58 -6.36 -16.25 -6.67
CA LEU A 58 -5.68 -15.88 -7.91
C LEU A 58 -4.24 -16.42 -7.96
N SER A 59 -3.62 -16.56 -6.78
CA SER A 59 -2.37 -17.29 -6.56
C SER A 59 -2.40 -17.92 -5.15
N PRO A 60 -1.43 -18.78 -4.78
CA PRO A 60 -1.42 -19.40 -3.45
C PRO A 60 -1.36 -18.40 -2.29
N TYR A 61 -0.67 -17.26 -2.44
CA TYR A 61 -0.38 -16.34 -1.33
C TYR A 61 -0.86 -14.90 -1.54
N LEU A 62 -1.11 -14.49 -2.78
CA LEU A 62 -1.52 -13.13 -3.13
C LEU A 62 -2.75 -13.16 -4.04
N GLY A 63 -3.72 -12.29 -3.78
CA GLY A 63 -4.89 -12.14 -4.63
C GLY A 63 -5.99 -13.16 -4.33
N THR A 64 -7.20 -12.66 -4.07
CA THR A 64 -8.41 -13.48 -3.99
C THR A 64 -9.58 -12.75 -4.64
N GLU A 65 -10.28 -13.42 -5.55
CA GLU A 65 -11.57 -12.96 -6.07
C GLU A 65 -12.69 -13.38 -5.12
N ILE A 66 -13.53 -12.43 -4.71
CA ILE A 66 -14.71 -12.66 -3.86
C ILE A 66 -15.96 -12.55 -4.73
N ILE A 67 -16.80 -13.58 -4.68
CA ILE A 67 -17.94 -13.78 -5.59
C ILE A 67 -19.24 -13.66 -4.78
N GLY A 68 -20.16 -12.84 -5.28
CA GLY A 68 -21.49 -12.66 -4.68
C GLY A 68 -21.58 -11.58 -3.60
N LEU A 69 -20.57 -10.72 -3.48
CA LEU A 69 -20.62 -9.55 -2.59
C LEU A 69 -20.98 -8.29 -3.40
N ASP A 70 -22.05 -7.60 -2.99
CA ASP A 70 -22.42 -6.28 -3.52
C ASP A 70 -21.74 -5.18 -2.69
N LEU A 71 -20.77 -4.48 -3.28
CA LEU A 71 -19.99 -3.46 -2.58
C LEU A 71 -20.83 -2.22 -2.21
N THR A 72 -22.03 -2.06 -2.77
CA THR A 72 -22.95 -0.97 -2.42
C THR A 72 -23.69 -1.21 -1.09
N GLN A 73 -23.68 -2.45 -0.58
CA GLN A 73 -24.49 -2.85 0.59
C GLN A 73 -23.69 -3.65 1.63
N VAL A 74 -22.37 -3.41 1.71
CA VAL A 74 -21.53 -4.10 2.70
C VAL A 74 -21.89 -3.74 4.14
N THR A 75 -22.02 -4.75 4.99
CA THR A 75 -22.20 -4.57 6.43
C THR A 75 -20.89 -4.17 7.10
N GLU A 76 -20.96 -3.65 8.32
CA GLU A 76 -19.76 -3.33 9.12
C GLU A 76 -18.89 -4.58 9.37
N GLU A 77 -19.51 -5.72 9.69
CA GLU A 77 -18.80 -6.99 9.88
C GLU A 77 -18.06 -7.43 8.60
N GLN A 78 -18.69 -7.28 7.43
CA GLN A 78 -18.06 -7.58 6.14
C GLN A 78 -16.87 -6.68 5.87
N VAL A 79 -16.96 -5.38 6.21
CA VAL A 79 -15.85 -4.45 6.07
C VAL A 79 -14.67 -4.86 6.94
N GLU A 80 -14.93 -5.23 8.19
CA GLU A 80 -13.88 -5.65 9.12
C GLU A 80 -13.20 -6.94 8.67
N ASP A 81 -13.99 -7.92 8.19
CA ASP A 81 -13.44 -9.13 7.61
C ASP A 81 -12.68 -8.87 6.31
N LEU A 82 -13.15 -7.96 5.44
CA LEU A 82 -12.44 -7.53 4.23
C LEU A 82 -11.09 -6.87 4.57
N LYS A 83 -11.02 -6.05 5.62
CA LYS A 83 -9.77 -5.43 6.10
C LYS A 83 -8.77 -6.47 6.60
N LYS A 84 -9.22 -7.51 7.32
CA LYS A 84 -8.34 -8.62 7.74
C LYS A 84 -7.88 -9.45 6.54
N LEU A 85 -8.82 -9.74 5.65
CA LEU A 85 -8.59 -10.54 4.45
C LEU A 85 -7.58 -9.87 3.51
N ILE A 86 -7.68 -8.56 3.29
CA ILE A 86 -6.74 -7.87 2.42
C ILE A 86 -5.33 -7.79 2.98
N ILE A 87 -5.16 -7.67 4.30
CA ILE A 87 -3.84 -7.72 4.94
C ILE A 87 -3.16 -9.08 4.70
N GLU A 88 -3.94 -10.17 4.64
CA GLU A 88 -3.43 -11.51 4.32
C GLU A 88 -3.13 -11.67 2.82
N ARG A 89 -4.02 -11.14 1.96
CA ARG A 89 -4.03 -11.46 0.53
C ARG A 89 -3.44 -10.39 -0.36
N GLY A 90 -3.13 -9.21 0.17
CA GLY A 90 -2.63 -8.02 -0.53
C GLY A 90 -3.59 -7.40 -1.55
N VAL A 91 -4.36 -8.19 -2.29
CA VAL A 91 -5.28 -7.76 -3.34
C VAL A 91 -6.57 -8.57 -3.27
N LEU A 92 -7.70 -7.88 -3.31
CA LEU A 92 -9.04 -8.46 -3.45
C LEU A 92 -9.66 -8.00 -4.76
N HIS A 93 -10.32 -8.92 -5.46
CA HIS A 93 -10.97 -8.67 -6.74
C HIS A 93 -12.47 -8.97 -6.65
N PHE A 94 -13.28 -8.08 -7.22
CA PHE A 94 -14.73 -8.20 -7.25
C PHE A 94 -15.20 -7.97 -8.68
N ARG A 95 -16.12 -8.82 -9.16
CA ARG A 95 -16.74 -8.69 -10.48
C ARG A 95 -18.18 -8.20 -10.35
N ASP A 96 -18.75 -7.82 -11.48
CA ASP A 96 -20.19 -7.52 -11.62
C ASP A 96 -20.68 -6.38 -10.71
N GLN A 97 -19.83 -5.37 -10.46
CA GLN A 97 -20.13 -4.21 -9.60
C GLN A 97 -20.75 -3.06 -10.39
N GLU A 98 -21.71 -3.35 -11.27
CA GLU A 98 -22.37 -2.38 -12.16
C GLU A 98 -23.01 -1.23 -11.38
N LYS A 99 -23.63 -1.56 -10.23
CA LYS A 99 -24.33 -0.62 -9.36
C LYS A 99 -23.41 0.29 -8.56
N LEU A 100 -22.11 -0.02 -8.48
CA LEU A 100 -21.14 0.78 -7.72
C LEU A 100 -20.76 2.03 -8.53
N GLY A 101 -21.61 3.06 -8.50
CA GLY A 101 -21.32 4.36 -9.11
C GLY A 101 -20.22 5.13 -8.37
N LYS A 102 -19.92 6.36 -8.81
CA LYS A 102 -18.91 7.20 -8.14
C LYS A 102 -19.30 7.50 -6.68
N PRO A 103 -20.55 7.90 -6.35
CA PRO A 103 -20.92 8.17 -4.95
C PRO A 103 -20.77 6.91 -4.09
N GLU A 104 -21.21 5.76 -4.60
CA GLU A 104 -21.12 4.49 -3.88
C GLU A 104 -19.66 4.04 -3.72
N LEU A 105 -18.80 4.27 -4.71
CA LEU A 105 -17.36 4.00 -4.61
C LEU A 105 -16.68 4.87 -3.56
N VAL A 106 -17.07 6.15 -3.44
CA VAL A 106 -16.58 7.05 -2.39
C VAL A 106 -17.03 6.55 -1.02
N GLU A 107 -18.32 6.21 -0.85
CA GLU A 107 -18.85 5.71 0.42
C GLU A 107 -18.24 4.37 0.83
N PHE A 108 -18.01 3.46 -0.12
CA PHE A 108 -17.26 2.23 0.12
C PHE A 108 -15.80 2.53 0.50
N GLY A 109 -15.14 3.44 -0.22
CA GLY A 109 -13.75 3.82 0.03
C GLY A 109 -13.52 4.42 1.41
N LYS A 110 -14.44 5.26 1.91
CA LYS A 110 -14.38 5.84 3.25
C LYS A 110 -14.31 4.79 4.37
N LYS A 111 -14.85 3.59 4.14
CA LYS A 111 -14.77 2.45 5.09
C LYS A 111 -13.34 1.92 5.26
N PHE A 112 -12.45 2.21 4.30
CA PHE A 112 -11.02 1.89 4.29
C PHE A 112 -10.10 3.08 4.64
N GLY A 113 -10.71 4.24 4.94
CA GLY A 113 -10.05 5.41 5.50
C GLY A 113 -10.29 6.70 4.72
N PRO A 114 -9.82 7.84 5.25
CA PRO A 114 -10.08 9.15 4.67
C PRO A 114 -9.45 9.25 3.28
N PRO A 115 -10.11 9.96 2.36
CA PRO A 115 -9.67 10.05 0.97
C PRO A 115 -8.36 10.83 0.86
N HIS A 116 -7.40 10.24 0.16
CA HIS A 116 -6.24 10.93 -0.37
C HIS A 116 -6.66 11.71 -1.62
N ILE A 117 -6.56 13.04 -1.55
CA ILE A 117 -6.87 13.92 -2.69
C ILE A 117 -5.59 14.10 -3.50
N HIS A 118 -5.53 13.43 -4.65
CA HIS A 118 -4.30 13.42 -5.44
C HIS A 118 -3.94 14.82 -5.94
N PRO A 119 -2.72 15.32 -5.68
CA PRO A 119 -2.38 16.71 -5.95
C PRO A 119 -2.20 17.04 -7.44
N THR A 120 -2.09 16.03 -8.31
CA THR A 120 -1.78 16.24 -9.76
C THR A 120 -2.66 15.46 -10.73
N ILE A 121 -3.37 14.44 -10.28
CA ILE A 121 -4.18 13.61 -11.18
C ILE A 121 -5.59 14.21 -11.12
N PRO A 122 -6.21 14.51 -12.27
CA PRO A 122 -7.54 15.09 -12.28
C PRO A 122 -8.56 14.21 -11.54
N ALA A 123 -9.36 14.87 -10.72
CA ALA A 123 -10.55 14.29 -10.13
C ALA A 123 -11.79 14.59 -10.99
N PRO A 124 -12.80 13.70 -11.03
CA PRO A 124 -14.11 14.03 -11.54
C PRO A 124 -14.72 15.22 -10.78
N ALA A 125 -15.36 16.15 -11.50
CA ALA A 125 -15.96 17.34 -10.87
C ALA A 125 -17.07 17.00 -9.85
N ASP A 126 -17.75 15.87 -10.06
CA ASP A 126 -18.82 15.34 -9.22
C ASP A 126 -18.35 14.39 -8.11
N ALA A 127 -17.05 14.07 -8.05
CA ALA A 127 -16.47 13.18 -7.05
C ALA A 127 -14.98 13.52 -6.81
N PRO A 128 -14.68 14.62 -6.08
CA PRO A 128 -13.31 15.11 -5.89
C PRO A 128 -12.40 14.14 -5.11
N GLU A 129 -12.96 13.18 -4.38
CA GLU A 129 -12.26 12.12 -3.66
C GLU A 129 -11.68 11.02 -4.56
N LEU A 130 -12.07 11.00 -5.84
CA LEU A 130 -11.65 9.99 -6.80
C LEU A 130 -10.63 10.56 -7.77
N ILE A 131 -9.76 9.69 -8.29
CA ILE A 131 -8.97 10.00 -9.47
C ILE A 131 -9.57 9.34 -10.71
N TYR A 132 -9.47 10.01 -11.87
CA TYR A 132 -9.93 9.47 -13.14
C TYR A 132 -8.82 8.72 -13.87
N VAL A 133 -9.03 7.42 -14.13
CA VAL A 133 -8.11 6.56 -14.87
C VAL A 133 -8.71 6.27 -16.24
N HIS A 134 -8.18 6.92 -17.27
CA HIS A 134 -8.76 6.89 -18.62
C HIS A 134 -7.71 6.73 -19.71
N SER A 135 -8.01 5.86 -20.67
CA SER A 135 -7.33 5.72 -21.94
C SER A 135 -8.34 5.61 -23.07
N ASP A 136 -8.01 6.19 -24.22
CA ASP A 136 -8.79 6.17 -25.45
C ASP A 136 -7.84 6.15 -26.67
N PRO A 137 -8.34 6.17 -27.92
CA PRO A 137 -7.48 6.17 -29.11
C PRO A 137 -6.55 7.37 -29.25
N THR A 138 -6.71 8.43 -28.44
CA THR A 138 -5.88 9.64 -28.45
C THR A 138 -4.81 9.62 -27.36
N ARG A 139 -5.00 8.86 -26.29
CA ARG A 139 -4.10 8.83 -25.14
C ARG A 139 -4.17 7.49 -24.40
N GLN A 140 -3.01 6.89 -24.14
CA GLN A 140 -2.87 5.79 -23.18
C GLN A 140 -2.46 6.32 -21.80
N ASN A 141 -3.06 5.77 -20.75
CA ASN A 141 -2.69 5.99 -19.36
C ASN A 141 -2.40 4.63 -18.70
N ALA A 142 -1.11 4.33 -18.54
CA ALA A 142 -0.61 3.13 -17.88
C ALA A 142 0.60 3.49 -17.02
N ALA A 143 0.54 3.18 -15.72
CA ALA A 143 1.68 3.27 -14.81
C ALA A 143 2.46 1.95 -14.84
N GLU A 144 3.36 1.81 -15.82
CA GLU A 144 3.99 0.53 -16.18
C GLU A 144 5.11 0.08 -15.25
N SER A 145 5.83 0.99 -14.58
CA SER A 145 6.86 0.60 -13.63
C SER A 145 6.24 0.01 -12.35
N TRP A 146 6.88 -1.00 -11.76
CA TRP A 146 6.50 -1.50 -10.44
C TRP A 146 6.56 -0.40 -9.38
N HIS A 147 5.43 -0.17 -8.71
CA HIS A 147 5.33 0.85 -7.67
C HIS A 147 4.24 0.58 -6.64
N SER A 148 4.41 1.21 -5.48
CA SER A 148 3.33 1.47 -4.53
C SER A 148 2.89 2.93 -4.72
N ASP A 149 1.61 3.21 -4.50
CA ASP A 149 1.07 4.54 -4.73
C ASP A 149 1.68 5.59 -3.79
N VAL A 150 2.00 6.77 -4.36
CA VAL A 150 2.36 8.02 -3.66
C VAL A 150 3.39 7.91 -2.53
N THR A 151 4.35 6.98 -2.64
CA THR A 151 5.40 6.79 -1.60
C THR A 151 6.28 8.01 -1.36
N PHE A 152 6.22 9.04 -2.20
CA PHE A 152 6.93 10.30 -2.02
C PHE A 152 6.29 11.23 -0.98
N GLU A 153 5.09 10.93 -0.49
CA GLU A 153 4.42 11.69 0.58
C GLU A 153 4.83 11.19 1.96
N GLU A 154 4.62 12.03 2.99
CA GLU A 154 4.91 11.67 4.38
C GLU A 154 3.99 10.55 4.89
N GLN A 155 2.73 10.57 4.45
CA GLN A 155 1.69 9.58 4.73
C GLN A 155 1.20 8.98 3.40
N PRO A 156 1.92 7.97 2.84
CA PRO A 156 1.57 7.35 1.58
C PRO A 156 0.21 6.65 1.63
N ALA A 157 -0.25 6.17 0.47
CA ALA A 157 -1.48 5.39 0.38
C ALA A 157 -1.42 4.13 1.26
N LYS A 158 -2.54 3.81 1.93
CA LYS A 158 -2.74 2.52 2.59
C LYS A 158 -3.50 1.57 1.69
N TYR A 159 -4.73 1.93 1.33
CA TYR A 159 -5.54 1.14 0.42
C TYR A 159 -5.88 1.93 -0.82
N SER A 160 -5.99 1.23 -1.93
CA SER A 160 -6.49 1.76 -3.17
C SER A 160 -7.57 0.86 -3.71
N ILE A 161 -8.66 1.47 -4.20
CA ILE A 161 -9.83 0.79 -4.74
C ILE A 161 -10.05 1.34 -6.14
N LEU A 162 -9.75 0.53 -7.15
CA LEU A 162 -9.91 0.89 -8.56
C LEU A 162 -11.06 0.12 -9.15
N LYS A 163 -12.07 0.84 -9.65
CA LYS A 163 -13.15 0.30 -10.46
C LYS A 163 -12.93 0.69 -11.92
N PHE A 164 -12.99 -0.28 -12.83
CA PHE A 164 -13.18 0.05 -14.25
C PHE A 164 -14.65 -0.06 -14.62
N ASP A 165 -15.16 1.01 -15.21
CA ASP A 165 -16.51 1.03 -15.80
C ASP A 165 -16.49 0.39 -17.19
N VAL A 166 -15.42 0.65 -17.95
CA VAL A 166 -15.21 0.11 -19.29
C VAL A 166 -13.79 -0.43 -19.40
N THR A 167 -13.66 -1.62 -19.97
CA THR A 167 -12.40 -2.32 -20.22
C THR A 167 -12.36 -2.84 -21.65
N PRO A 168 -11.17 -3.01 -22.24
CA PRO A 168 -11.02 -3.69 -23.52
C PRO A 168 -11.36 -5.19 -23.40
N GLU A 169 -11.70 -5.83 -24.52
CA GLU A 169 -11.95 -7.28 -24.55
C GLU A 169 -10.71 -8.10 -24.14
N VAL A 170 -9.52 -7.60 -24.49
CA VAL A 170 -8.21 -8.18 -24.17
C VAL A 170 -7.21 -7.07 -23.81
N GLY A 171 -6.25 -7.41 -22.95
CA GLY A 171 -5.20 -6.48 -22.48
C GLY A 171 -5.68 -5.53 -21.36
N GLY A 172 -4.75 -4.74 -20.82
CA GLY A 172 -5.02 -3.75 -19.77
C GLY A 172 -5.11 -4.29 -18.36
N ASP A 173 -4.60 -5.51 -18.15
CA ASP A 173 -4.50 -6.14 -16.85
C ASP A 173 -3.56 -5.36 -15.92
N THR A 174 -3.70 -5.62 -14.62
CA THR A 174 -2.77 -5.08 -13.62
C THR A 174 -2.04 -6.23 -12.95
N ALA A 175 -0.71 -6.19 -12.98
CA ALA A 175 0.13 -7.11 -12.23
C ALA A 175 0.39 -6.55 -10.83
N PHE A 176 0.44 -7.42 -9.83
CA PHE A 176 0.75 -7.12 -8.44
C PHE A 176 1.85 -8.05 -7.94
N THR A 177 2.64 -7.59 -6.98
CA THR A 177 3.70 -8.38 -6.32
C THR A 177 3.67 -8.17 -4.80
N ASP A 178 3.88 -9.24 -4.04
CA ASP A 178 4.02 -9.19 -2.58
C ASP A 178 5.45 -8.82 -2.18
N THR A 179 5.63 -7.66 -1.54
CA THR A 179 6.95 -7.21 -1.08
C THR A 179 7.34 -7.82 0.27
N PHE A 180 6.43 -8.49 0.98
CA PHE A 180 6.81 -9.38 2.07
C PHE A 180 7.55 -10.61 1.56
N ALA A 181 6.99 -11.29 0.55
CA ALA A 181 7.63 -12.44 -0.08
C ALA A 181 9.00 -12.09 -0.68
N ALA A 182 9.09 -10.91 -1.32
CA ALA A 182 10.36 -10.39 -1.81
C ALA A 182 11.36 -10.19 -0.67
N TYR A 183 10.94 -9.63 0.48
CA TYR A 183 11.80 -9.50 1.66
C TYR A 183 12.26 -10.86 2.20
N ASP A 184 11.34 -11.82 2.36
CA ASP A 184 11.63 -13.14 2.95
C ASP A 184 12.73 -13.88 2.16
N LYS A 185 12.79 -13.66 0.85
CA LYS A 185 13.79 -14.25 -0.07
C LYS A 185 15.18 -13.63 -0.02
N LEU A 186 15.36 -12.49 0.63
CA LEU A 186 16.69 -11.92 0.81
C LEU A 186 17.52 -12.81 1.74
N SER A 187 18.84 -12.88 1.50
CA SER A 187 19.76 -13.46 2.49
C SER A 187 19.69 -12.67 3.80
N ASP A 188 19.92 -13.33 4.93
CA ASP A 188 19.87 -12.67 6.24
C ASP A 188 20.87 -11.50 6.36
N LYS A 189 22.05 -11.62 5.73
CA LYS A 189 23.03 -10.52 5.64
C LYS A 189 22.48 -9.28 4.93
N LEU A 190 21.77 -9.48 3.82
CA LEU A 190 21.11 -8.36 3.13
C LEU A 190 19.99 -7.78 3.98
N LYS A 191 19.21 -8.62 4.67
CA LYS A 191 18.17 -8.12 5.60
C LYS A 191 18.79 -7.26 6.70
N GLU A 192 19.91 -7.68 7.29
CA GLU A 192 20.66 -6.91 8.30
C GLU A 192 21.12 -5.56 7.76
N ILE A 193 21.79 -5.54 6.60
CA ILE A 193 22.29 -4.31 5.98
C ILE A 193 21.12 -3.37 5.67
N LEU A 194 20.12 -3.85 4.92
CA LEU A 194 19.00 -3.05 4.45
C LEU A 194 18.13 -2.50 5.58
N SER A 195 18.07 -3.20 6.73
CA SER A 195 17.31 -2.75 7.89
C SER A 195 17.82 -1.45 8.51
N THR A 196 19.06 -1.07 8.21
CA THR A 196 19.68 0.17 8.70
C THR A 196 19.52 1.35 7.73
N LEU A 197 18.99 1.11 6.54
CA LEU A 197 18.98 2.09 5.45
C LEU A 197 17.63 2.78 5.31
N GLU A 198 17.69 4.07 4.98
CA GLU A 198 16.55 4.86 4.54
C GLU A 198 16.77 5.31 3.09
N ALA A 199 15.68 5.53 2.36
CA ALA A 199 15.70 6.01 0.99
C ALA A 199 14.81 7.24 0.81
N GLU A 200 15.23 8.13 -0.06
CA GLU A 200 14.44 9.25 -0.53
C GLU A 200 13.45 8.77 -1.59
N HIS A 201 12.20 9.17 -1.46
CA HIS A 201 11.13 8.97 -2.41
C HIS A 201 10.68 10.33 -2.92
N SER A 202 10.75 10.57 -4.23
CA SER A 202 10.35 11.83 -4.86
C SER A 202 9.36 11.64 -6.00
N GLY A 203 8.29 12.43 -5.98
CA GLY A 203 7.30 12.50 -7.05
C GLY A 203 7.73 13.39 -8.23
N VAL A 204 8.87 14.09 -8.13
CA VAL A 204 9.32 15.07 -9.13
C VAL A 204 9.62 14.41 -10.48
N HIS A 205 10.18 13.20 -10.50
CA HIS A 205 10.46 12.53 -11.78
C HIS A 205 9.20 12.12 -12.54
N VAL A 206 8.13 11.80 -11.81
CA VAL A 206 6.84 11.36 -12.38
C VAL A 206 5.94 12.55 -12.71
N PHE A 207 5.93 13.57 -11.85
CA PHE A 207 4.98 14.68 -11.89
C PHE A 207 5.61 16.09 -12.03
N GLY A 208 6.92 16.21 -12.16
CA GLY A 208 7.64 17.50 -12.16
C GLY A 208 7.36 18.40 -13.37
N LYS A 209 6.64 17.90 -14.38
CA LYS A 209 6.13 18.71 -15.51
C LYS A 209 4.82 19.43 -15.18
N PHE A 210 4.18 19.13 -14.04
CA PHE A 210 2.95 19.79 -13.62
C PHE A 210 3.27 21.09 -12.86
N PRO A 211 2.62 22.22 -13.21
CA PRO A 211 2.98 23.56 -12.73
C PRO A 211 2.86 23.74 -11.20
N LEU A 212 2.21 22.81 -10.50
CA LEU A 212 1.99 22.84 -9.06
C LEU A 212 3.14 22.24 -8.23
N LYS A 213 4.20 21.71 -8.87
CA LYS A 213 5.26 20.94 -8.18
C LYS A 213 6.66 21.28 -8.71
N SER A 214 7.25 22.37 -8.20
CA SER A 214 8.70 22.58 -8.31
C SER A 214 9.47 21.56 -7.47
N ALA A 215 10.75 21.34 -7.80
CA ALA A 215 11.64 20.47 -7.03
C ALA A 215 11.81 20.90 -5.56
N ASP A 216 11.57 22.18 -5.27
CA ASP A 216 11.69 22.78 -3.94
C ASP A 216 10.45 22.60 -3.05
N ASN A 217 9.36 21.97 -3.55
CA ASN A 217 8.17 21.75 -2.74
C ASN A 217 8.35 20.48 -1.85
N PRO A 218 8.50 20.64 -0.52
CA PRO A 218 8.78 19.53 0.41
C PRO A 218 7.63 18.50 0.50
N ILE A 219 6.44 18.81 -0.02
CA ILE A 219 5.31 17.86 -0.12
C ILE A 219 5.64 16.70 -1.07
N ASN A 220 6.64 16.85 -1.94
CA ASN A 220 6.92 15.91 -3.03
C ASN A 220 8.09 14.97 -2.78
N THR A 221 8.79 15.09 -1.66
CA THR A 221 9.99 14.31 -1.39
C THR A 221 10.05 13.96 0.09
N ASN A 222 10.02 12.66 0.41
CA ASN A 222 10.10 12.17 1.78
C ASN A 222 11.12 11.04 1.90
N VAL A 223 11.65 10.86 3.11
CA VAL A 223 12.58 9.79 3.45
C VAL A 223 11.86 8.72 4.26
N HIS A 224 11.95 7.48 3.79
CA HIS A 224 11.31 6.30 4.34
C HIS A 224 12.34 5.17 4.51
N PRO A 225 12.13 4.21 5.42
CA PRO A 225 13.04 3.07 5.56
C PRO A 225 12.98 2.17 4.32
N VAL A 226 14.13 1.59 3.94
CA VAL A 226 14.21 0.61 2.84
C VAL A 226 13.45 -0.67 3.18
N ILE A 227 13.40 -1.03 4.47
CA ILE A 227 12.57 -2.10 5.00
C ILE A 227 11.44 -1.47 5.84
N ARG A 228 10.19 -1.66 5.44
CA ARG A 228 9.02 -1.19 6.20
C ARG A 228 8.48 -2.29 7.08
N SER A 229 8.10 -1.96 8.31
CA SER A 229 7.26 -2.80 9.16
C SER A 229 5.78 -2.52 8.86
N HIS A 230 5.01 -3.54 8.57
CA HIS A 230 3.56 -3.42 8.40
C HIS A 230 2.90 -3.08 9.74
N PRO A 231 2.00 -2.08 9.80
CA PRO A 231 1.52 -1.51 11.06
C PRO A 231 0.68 -2.48 11.90
N VAL A 232 -0.02 -3.41 11.24
CA VAL A 232 -0.82 -4.46 11.91
C VAL A 232 0.02 -5.71 12.16
N THR A 233 0.47 -6.38 11.11
CA THR A 233 1.16 -7.68 11.24
C THR A 233 2.57 -7.58 11.84
N GLY A 234 3.24 -6.43 11.75
CA GLY A 234 4.65 -6.30 12.09
C GLY A 234 5.59 -7.02 11.11
N ARG A 235 5.08 -7.59 10.02
CA ARG A 235 5.93 -8.19 8.98
C ARG A 235 6.76 -7.13 8.28
N HIS A 236 7.93 -7.54 7.81
CA HIS A 236 8.84 -6.68 7.07
C HIS A 236 8.62 -6.81 5.56
N ALA A 237 8.47 -5.67 4.90
CA ALA A 237 8.32 -5.53 3.46
C ALA A 237 9.51 -4.76 2.87
N LEU A 238 9.93 -5.12 1.66
CA LEU A 238 10.77 -4.23 0.87
C LEU A 238 9.98 -2.98 0.46
N TYR A 239 10.50 -1.80 0.78
CA TYR A 239 9.79 -0.53 0.60
C TYR A 239 10.59 0.45 -0.28
N VAL A 240 10.99 -0.02 -1.46
CA VAL A 240 11.60 0.79 -2.53
C VAL A 240 10.89 0.50 -3.84
N ASN A 241 10.75 1.48 -4.73
CA ASN A 241 10.12 1.27 -6.03
C ASN A 241 10.74 2.12 -7.14
N GLY A 242 10.53 1.68 -8.39
CA GLY A 242 11.16 2.30 -9.55
C GLY A 242 10.57 3.65 -9.97
N ASN A 243 9.37 4.00 -9.49
CA ASN A 243 8.74 5.28 -9.82
C ASN A 243 9.21 6.43 -8.92
N PHE A 244 9.38 6.15 -7.63
CA PHE A 244 9.54 7.22 -6.64
C PHE A 244 10.87 7.16 -5.90
N THR A 245 11.48 6.00 -5.68
CA THR A 245 12.72 5.93 -4.90
C THR A 245 13.89 6.48 -5.73
N THR A 246 14.54 7.55 -5.25
CA THR A 246 15.57 8.28 -6.01
C THR A 246 16.99 8.00 -5.54
N LYS A 247 17.20 7.81 -4.24
CA LYS A 247 18.50 7.50 -3.65
C LYS A 247 18.38 6.88 -2.26
N ILE A 248 19.39 6.13 -1.85
CA ILE A 248 19.57 5.66 -0.48
C ILE A 248 20.40 6.69 0.29
N ILE A 249 19.90 7.09 1.46
CA ILE A 249 20.53 8.09 2.30
C ILE A 249 21.85 7.56 2.86
N GLY A 250 22.90 8.39 2.80
CA GLY A 250 24.22 8.06 3.34
C GLY A 250 25.13 7.26 2.40
N LEU A 251 24.64 6.82 1.24
CA LEU A 251 25.46 6.14 0.23
C LEU A 251 25.92 7.09 -0.89
N HIS A 252 27.07 6.81 -1.50
CA HIS A 252 27.44 7.51 -2.73
C HIS A 252 26.50 7.11 -3.87
N LYS A 253 26.32 8.02 -4.85
CA LYS A 253 25.36 7.82 -5.94
C LYS A 253 25.50 6.46 -6.63
N LYS A 254 26.73 6.03 -6.98
CA LYS A 254 26.95 4.75 -7.67
C LYS A 254 26.57 3.54 -6.81
N GLU A 255 26.78 3.62 -5.50
CA GLU A 255 26.42 2.56 -4.55
C GLU A 255 24.91 2.49 -4.36
N SER A 256 24.26 3.66 -4.20
CA SER A 256 22.81 3.79 -4.16
C SER A 256 22.16 3.24 -5.42
N ASP A 257 22.62 3.67 -6.61
CA ASP A 257 22.09 3.20 -7.90
C ASP A 257 22.25 1.68 -8.04
N PHE A 258 23.42 1.13 -7.67
CA PHE A 258 23.67 -0.31 -7.72
C PHE A 258 22.69 -1.08 -6.83
N LEU A 259 22.55 -0.66 -5.57
CA LEU A 259 21.71 -1.36 -4.61
C LEU A 259 20.22 -1.22 -4.95
N LEU A 260 19.76 -0.04 -5.36
CA LEU A 260 18.38 0.16 -5.80
C LEU A 260 18.05 -0.70 -7.02
N ASN A 261 18.92 -0.73 -8.04
CA ASN A 261 18.71 -1.58 -9.21
C ASN A 261 18.66 -3.07 -8.85
N TYR A 262 19.51 -3.52 -7.92
CA TYR A 262 19.42 -4.88 -7.39
C TYR A 262 18.05 -5.14 -6.75
N LEU A 263 17.56 -4.24 -5.88
CA LEU A 263 16.28 -4.40 -5.19
C LEU A 263 15.08 -4.36 -6.14
N TYR A 264 15.10 -3.47 -7.15
CA TYR A 264 14.04 -3.43 -8.17
C TYR A 264 13.99 -4.72 -8.98
N ASN A 265 15.16 -5.21 -9.42
CA ASN A 265 15.25 -6.47 -10.14
C ASN A 265 14.81 -7.65 -9.27
N HIS A 266 15.18 -7.65 -7.98
CA HIS A 266 14.75 -8.66 -7.04
C HIS A 266 13.22 -8.72 -6.91
N ILE A 267 12.57 -7.56 -6.74
CA ILE A 267 11.10 -7.47 -6.67
C ILE A 267 10.47 -7.94 -7.99
N ALA A 268 10.93 -7.40 -9.12
CA ALA A 268 10.37 -7.71 -10.44
C ALA A 268 10.54 -9.18 -10.85
N ASN A 269 11.60 -9.85 -10.39
CA ASN A 269 11.89 -11.25 -10.72
C ASN A 269 11.35 -12.27 -9.71
N CYS A 270 10.72 -11.85 -8.61
CA CYS A 270 9.99 -12.73 -7.70
C CYS A 270 8.64 -13.16 -8.29
N VAL A 271 8.65 -13.87 -9.43
CA VAL A 271 7.45 -14.22 -10.20
C VAL A 271 6.43 -15.03 -9.39
N GLU A 272 6.88 -15.89 -8.48
CA GLU A 272 6.00 -16.68 -7.62
C GLU A 272 5.29 -15.84 -6.53
N ALA A 273 5.76 -14.61 -6.29
CA ALA A 273 5.12 -13.64 -5.41
C ALA A 273 4.15 -12.71 -6.17
N GLN A 274 3.91 -12.96 -7.45
CA GLN A 274 3.10 -12.11 -8.31
C GLN A 274 1.72 -12.70 -8.58
N VAL A 275 0.78 -11.81 -8.86
CA VAL A 275 -0.55 -12.14 -9.36
C VAL A 275 -0.97 -11.15 -10.43
N ARG A 276 -1.84 -11.58 -11.35
CA ARG A 276 -2.39 -10.72 -12.40
C ARG A 276 -3.90 -10.61 -12.23
N VAL A 277 -4.39 -9.40 -12.07
CA VAL A 277 -5.83 -9.10 -12.05
C VAL A 277 -6.25 -8.85 -13.49
N ARG A 278 -7.05 -9.78 -14.02
CA ARG A 278 -7.72 -9.62 -15.32
C ARG A 278 -9.05 -8.90 -15.13
N TRP A 279 -9.10 -7.68 -15.66
CA TRP A 279 -10.26 -6.82 -15.56
C TRP A 279 -11.40 -7.32 -16.46
N THR A 280 -12.62 -7.06 -16.00
CA THR A 280 -13.86 -7.09 -16.79
C THR A 280 -14.59 -5.76 -16.60
N ASN A 281 -15.58 -5.47 -17.44
CA ASN A 281 -16.43 -4.30 -17.19
C ASN A 281 -17.03 -4.38 -15.79
N HIS A 282 -17.03 -3.24 -15.10
CA HIS A 282 -17.53 -3.09 -13.74
C HIS A 282 -16.83 -3.99 -12.70
N SER A 283 -15.59 -4.39 -12.94
CA SER A 283 -14.77 -5.05 -11.92
C SER A 283 -14.01 -4.04 -11.05
N VAL A 284 -13.72 -4.47 -9.83
CA VAL A 284 -13.07 -3.67 -8.79
C VAL A 284 -11.89 -4.44 -8.22
N ALA A 285 -10.73 -3.80 -8.11
CA ALA A 285 -9.64 -4.29 -7.29
C ALA A 285 -9.44 -3.36 -6.09
N LEU A 286 -9.28 -3.96 -4.92
CA LEU A 286 -8.92 -3.31 -3.67
C LEU A 286 -7.57 -3.90 -3.24
N TRP A 287 -6.53 -3.09 -3.03
CA TRP A 287 -5.20 -3.58 -2.63
C TRP A 287 -4.58 -2.78 -1.48
N ASP A 288 -3.67 -3.43 -0.75
CA ASP A 288 -2.87 -2.89 0.35
C ASP A 288 -1.51 -2.41 -0.16
N ASN A 289 -1.31 -1.10 -0.26
CA ASN A 289 -0.08 -0.46 -0.70
C ASN A 289 1.08 -0.62 0.31
N THR A 290 0.84 -1.07 1.54
CA THR A 290 1.89 -1.19 2.55
C THR A 290 2.83 -2.38 2.29
N HIS A 291 2.36 -3.40 1.57
CA HIS A 291 3.15 -4.59 1.22
C HIS A 291 2.93 -5.10 -0.20
N THR A 292 2.22 -4.36 -1.06
CA THR A 292 2.13 -4.67 -2.48
C THR A 292 2.75 -3.59 -3.34
N GLN A 293 3.32 -4.01 -4.47
CA GLN A 293 3.53 -3.13 -5.62
C GLN A 293 2.70 -3.60 -6.78
N HIS A 294 2.43 -2.70 -7.72
CA HIS A 294 1.68 -2.99 -8.91
C HIS A 294 2.28 -2.32 -10.15
N SER A 295 1.91 -2.87 -11.30
CA SER A 295 2.30 -2.40 -12.62
C SER A 295 1.09 -2.54 -13.56
N ALA A 296 0.73 -1.46 -14.24
CA ALA A 296 -0.26 -1.51 -15.30
C ALA A 296 0.38 -2.13 -16.55
N ILE A 297 -0.28 -3.12 -17.16
CA ILE A 297 0.20 -3.73 -18.40
C ILE A 297 -0.37 -2.91 -19.57
N ALA A 298 0.50 -2.24 -20.33
CA ALA A 298 0.13 -1.31 -21.40
C ALA A 298 -0.15 -2.02 -22.76
N ASP A 299 -0.72 -3.23 -22.75
CA ASP A 299 -0.95 -4.08 -23.93
C ASP A 299 -2.34 -3.88 -24.60
N PHE A 300 -2.94 -2.69 -24.44
CA PHE A 300 -4.34 -2.44 -24.85
C PHE A 300 -4.56 -1.21 -25.72
N PHE A 301 -3.53 -0.44 -26.10
CA PHE A 301 -3.72 0.69 -27.02
C PHE A 301 -4.19 0.20 -28.41
N PRO A 302 -5.15 0.87 -29.09
CA PRO A 302 -5.82 2.13 -28.76
C PRO A 302 -7.17 1.98 -28.01
N ALA A 303 -7.44 0.85 -27.37
CA ALA A 303 -8.74 0.55 -26.82
C ALA A 303 -9.13 1.44 -25.63
N LEU A 304 -10.45 1.67 -25.49
CA LEU A 304 -11.05 2.39 -24.39
C LEU A 304 -10.88 1.60 -23.08
N ARG A 305 -10.34 2.26 -22.05
CA ARG A 305 -10.25 1.74 -20.68
C ARG A 305 -10.48 2.89 -19.72
N SER A 306 -11.58 2.86 -18.97
CA SER A 306 -12.03 4.02 -18.21
C SER A 306 -12.62 3.61 -16.86
N GLY A 307 -12.22 4.31 -15.81
CA GLY A 307 -12.61 3.99 -14.44
C GLY A 307 -12.16 5.04 -13.43
N HIS A 308 -12.40 4.73 -12.17
CA HIS A 308 -12.19 5.64 -11.05
C HIS A 308 -11.47 4.92 -9.92
N ARG A 309 -10.54 5.61 -9.27
CA ARG A 309 -9.82 5.08 -8.11
C ARG A 309 -10.03 5.94 -6.88
N TYR A 310 -10.45 5.31 -5.80
CA TYR A 310 -10.37 5.84 -4.46
C TYR A 310 -9.03 5.42 -3.84
N THR A 311 -8.37 6.31 -3.12
CA THR A 311 -7.14 6.00 -2.37
C THR A 311 -7.29 6.54 -0.97
N SER A 312 -6.93 5.75 0.06
CA SER A 312 -6.94 6.20 1.44
C SER A 312 -5.55 6.55 1.95
N TYR A 313 -5.45 7.55 2.82
CA TYR A 313 -4.22 7.83 3.55
C TYR A 313 -3.80 6.66 4.44
N GLY A 314 -2.50 6.43 4.50
CA GLY A 314 -1.86 5.53 5.44
C GLY A 314 -1.08 6.22 6.54
N GLU A 315 -0.44 5.42 7.36
CA GLU A 315 0.54 5.90 8.33
C GLU A 315 1.88 6.20 7.69
N ARG A 316 2.69 7.01 8.37
CA ARG A 316 4.09 7.23 7.99
C ARG A 316 4.84 5.89 8.08
N PRO A 317 5.52 5.44 7.01
CA PRO A 317 6.33 4.24 7.02
C PRO A 317 7.39 4.27 8.12
N PHE A 318 7.58 3.15 8.81
CA PHE A 318 8.58 3.00 9.85
C PHE A 318 9.22 1.61 9.79
N TYR A 319 10.43 1.52 10.33
CA TYR A 319 11.10 0.26 10.60
C TYR A 319 11.14 0.04 12.11
N LYS A 320 10.64 -1.11 12.57
CA LYS A 320 10.82 -1.58 13.94
C LYS A 320 11.49 -2.95 13.85
N PRO A 321 12.71 -3.13 14.42
CA PRO A 321 13.34 -4.43 14.48
C PRO A 321 12.35 -5.45 15.02
N ARG A 322 12.20 -6.56 14.30
CA ARG A 322 11.34 -7.66 14.76
C ARG A 322 11.95 -8.16 16.07
N PRO A 323 11.21 -8.17 17.20
CA PRO A 323 11.55 -9.09 18.27
C PRO A 323 11.54 -10.46 17.60
N ASP A 324 12.63 -11.21 17.78
CA ASP A 324 12.73 -12.61 17.44
C ASP A 324 11.38 -13.34 17.52
N LEU A 325 11.05 -14.15 16.51
CA LEU A 325 9.92 -15.08 16.57
C LEU A 325 10.20 -16.24 17.56
N GLY A 326 10.76 -15.93 18.72
CA GLY A 326 10.64 -16.72 19.93
C GLY A 326 9.34 -16.34 20.62
N ASN A 327 8.34 -17.22 20.55
CA ASN A 327 7.10 -17.20 21.35
C ASN A 327 5.90 -16.40 20.83
N GLY A 328 5.77 -16.17 19.51
CA GLY A 328 4.46 -15.86 18.91
C GLY A 328 3.79 -14.55 19.35
N ASN A 329 4.50 -13.65 20.01
CA ASN A 329 3.97 -12.35 20.40
C ASN A 329 4.33 -11.31 19.33
N GLY A 330 3.40 -11.07 18.40
CA GLY A 330 3.43 -9.88 17.54
C GLY A 330 3.50 -8.60 18.38
N LEU A 331 3.86 -7.49 17.74
CA LEU A 331 4.26 -6.17 18.29
C LEU A 331 3.25 -5.44 19.21
N TYR A 332 2.22 -6.10 19.73
CA TYR A 332 1.08 -5.54 20.43
C TYR A 332 1.24 -5.31 21.94
N ASP A 333 2.40 -5.64 22.53
CA ASP A 333 2.57 -5.63 24.00
C ASP A 333 3.57 -4.57 24.54
N THR A 334 3.75 -3.46 23.82
CA THR A 334 4.49 -2.31 24.39
C THR A 334 3.52 -1.19 24.79
N PRO A 335 3.53 -0.71 26.06
CA PRO A 335 2.69 0.39 26.54
C PRO A 335 2.73 1.67 25.67
N GLY A 336 3.82 1.88 24.91
CA GLY A 336 3.94 2.97 23.95
C GLY A 336 3.00 2.87 22.74
N TRP A 337 2.53 1.67 22.37
CA TRP A 337 1.69 1.45 21.17
C TRP A 337 0.24 1.92 21.37
N LYS A 338 -0.36 1.67 22.54
CA LYS A 338 -1.67 2.23 22.90
C LYS A 338 -1.63 3.76 22.92
N ARG A 339 -0.54 4.33 23.45
CA ARG A 339 -0.34 5.78 23.49
C ARG A 339 -0.24 6.39 22.09
N LEU A 340 0.49 5.75 21.16
CA LEU A 340 0.62 6.22 19.78
C LEU A 340 -0.72 6.19 19.02
N LEU A 341 -1.55 5.18 19.29
CA LEU A 341 -2.91 5.06 18.75
C LEU A 341 -3.92 6.02 19.41
N GLU A 342 -3.72 6.40 20.67
CA GLU A 342 -4.65 7.28 21.38
C GLU A 342 -4.34 8.77 21.16
N THR A 343 -3.05 9.15 21.02
CA THR A 343 -2.64 10.56 21.04
C THR A 343 -2.15 11.09 19.71
N GLY A 344 -1.78 10.25 18.74
CA GLY A 344 -1.15 10.70 17.49
C GLY A 344 0.21 11.38 17.68
N GLU A 345 0.81 11.30 18.86
CA GLU A 345 2.10 11.93 19.14
C GLU A 345 3.25 11.24 18.38
N ARG A 346 4.07 12.04 17.69
CA ARG A 346 5.31 11.60 17.04
C ARG A 346 6.18 10.82 18.03
N TYR A 347 6.84 9.76 17.56
CA TYR A 347 8.06 9.28 18.18
C TYR A 347 9.11 10.38 17.97
N ALA A 348 9.19 11.32 18.91
CA ALA A 348 10.32 12.24 18.99
C ALA A 348 11.58 11.39 19.09
N ARG A 349 12.59 11.71 18.27
CA ARG A 349 13.93 11.12 18.40
C ARG A 349 14.31 11.14 19.88
N THR A 350 14.44 9.98 20.51
CA THR A 350 15.27 9.87 21.71
C THR A 350 16.71 9.92 21.22
N SER A 351 17.17 11.12 20.85
CA SER A 351 18.56 11.45 21.10
C SER A 351 18.66 11.56 22.61
N ASP A 352 19.16 10.50 23.24
CA ASP A 352 19.62 10.63 24.63
C ASP A 352 20.58 11.82 24.68
N PRO A 353 20.33 12.82 25.55
CA PRO A 353 21.34 13.83 25.79
C PRO A 353 22.55 13.10 26.36
N VAL A 354 23.69 13.28 25.69
CA VAL A 354 25.02 12.97 26.21
C VAL A 354 25.05 13.49 27.64
N LYS A 355 25.22 12.58 28.61
CA LYS A 355 25.55 12.97 29.97
C LYS A 355 26.89 13.68 29.91
N GLU A 356 26.89 15.01 30.01
CA GLU A 356 28.08 15.75 30.38
C GLU A 356 28.48 15.29 31.78
N GLY A 357 29.49 14.43 31.82
CA GLY A 357 30.23 14.09 33.01
C GLY A 357 31.12 15.26 33.39
N ASP A 358 30.98 15.67 34.65
CA ASP A 358 31.86 16.51 35.44
C ASP A 358 33.35 16.17 35.25
N SER A 359 34.16 17.17 34.90
CA SER A 359 35.55 17.26 35.38
C SER A 359 36.08 18.69 35.33
N ARG A 360 36.07 19.34 36.51
CA ARG A 360 37.14 20.16 37.09
C ARG A 360 38.19 20.77 36.14
N ALA A 361 38.24 22.11 36.13
CA ALA A 361 39.42 22.91 36.49
C ALA A 361 38.97 24.33 36.86
#